data_AF-R2NU41-F1
#
_entry.id   AF-R2NU41-F1
#
_cell.length_a   1.000
_cell.length_b   1.000
_cell.length_c   1.000
_cell.angle_alpha   90.00
_cell.angle_beta   90.00
_cell.angle_gamma   90.00
#
_symmetry.space_group_name_H-M   'P 1'
#
loop_
_entity.id
_entity.type
_entity.pdbx_description
1 polymer ?
#
loop_
_entity_poly.entity_id
_entity_poly.type
_entity_poly.pdbx_seq_one_letter_code
_entity_poly.pdbx_strand_id
1 'polypeptide(L)'
;MNSTKLPENYLVVEFNERSNDMRTYKGEIVTLHLISQLKILDKAVKNEQGYYKFYFDEIVNGEIINHYRIDIGDGFYKNKKMFEFLAEKAVDLKQLYSSKPNESIKKETFC
;
A
#
# COMPACT_ATOMS: atom_id res chain seq x y z
N MET A 1 10.19 -21.46 1.40
CA MET A 1 9.71 -20.14 1.84
C MET A 1 9.68 -19.26 0.61
N ASN A 2 8.49 -18.84 0.15
CA ASN A 2 8.39 -17.95 -1.00
C ASN A 2 8.93 -16.58 -0.57
N SER A 3 10.12 -16.19 -1.05
CA SER A 3 10.66 -14.86 -0.77
C SER A 3 9.82 -13.81 -1.47
N THR A 4 9.00 -13.09 -0.72
CA THR A 4 8.40 -11.82 -1.15
C THR A 4 9.53 -10.83 -1.43
N LYS A 5 9.84 -10.60 -2.71
CA LYS A 5 10.82 -9.57 -3.08
C LYS A 5 10.11 -8.22 -3.08
N LEU A 6 10.29 -7.46 -2.01
CA LEU A 6 9.86 -6.07 -1.98
C LEU A 6 10.71 -5.26 -2.97
N PRO A 7 10.13 -4.29 -3.68
CA PRO A 7 10.92 -3.36 -4.47
C PRO A 7 11.83 -2.53 -3.57
N GLU A 8 12.88 -1.96 -4.15
CA GLU A 8 13.85 -1.12 -3.43
C GLU A 8 13.25 0.22 -2.99
N ASN A 9 12.24 0.73 -3.71
CA ASN A 9 11.45 1.90 -3.34
C ASN A 9 9.98 1.50 -3.20
N TYR A 10 9.40 1.72 -2.03
CA TYR A 10 7.96 1.56 -1.78
C TYR A 10 7.47 2.48 -0.68
N LEU A 11 6.16 2.70 -0.66
CA LEU A 11 5.47 3.34 0.43
C LEU A 11 4.83 2.29 1.34
N VAL A 12 4.87 2.54 2.65
CA VAL A 12 4.18 1.74 3.67
C VAL A 12 3.32 2.64 4.54
N VAL A 13 2.19 2.14 5.04
CA VAL A 13 1.43 2.86 6.06
C VAL A 13 2.17 2.76 7.40
N GLU A 14 2.64 3.89 7.91
CA GLU A 14 3.28 3.97 9.23
C GLU A 14 2.22 3.88 10.34
N PHE A 15 1.12 4.62 10.18
CA PHE A 15 0.08 4.78 11.18
C PHE A 15 -1.22 5.26 10.55
N ASN A 16 -2.34 4.88 11.14
CA ASN A 16 -3.63 5.49 10.85
C ASN A 16 -4.43 5.72 12.14
N GLU A 17 -5.06 6.89 12.23
CA GLU A 17 -6.12 7.12 13.20
C GLU A 17 -7.29 6.19 12.89
N ARG A 18 -7.96 5.72 13.94
CA ARG A 18 -9.04 4.76 13.83
C ARG A 18 -10.12 5.03 14.88
N SER A 19 -11.36 4.77 14.51
CA SER A 19 -12.44 4.50 15.46
C SER A 19 -12.44 3.01 15.83
N ASN A 20 -13.34 2.60 16.73
CA ASN A 20 -13.47 1.20 17.14
C ASN A 20 -13.71 0.25 15.95
N ASP A 21 -14.42 0.71 14.91
CA ASP A 21 -14.81 -0.09 13.74
C ASP A 21 -13.79 -0.03 12.59
N MET A 22 -12.74 0.79 12.71
CA MET A 22 -11.70 0.90 11.70
C MET A 22 -10.49 0.04 12.08
N ARG A 23 -10.07 -0.82 11.13
CA ARG A 23 -8.86 -1.63 11.26
C ARG A 23 -7.60 -0.76 11.19
N THR A 24 -6.50 -1.27 11.74
CA THR A 24 -5.19 -0.69 11.47
C THR A 24 -4.68 -1.15 10.11
N TYR A 25 -4.07 -0.22 9.37
CA TYR A 25 -3.39 -0.46 8.11
C TYR A 25 -1.87 -0.43 8.29
N LYS A 26 -1.37 -0.24 9.52
CA LYS A 26 0.06 -0.14 9.81
C LYS A 26 0.82 -1.34 9.25
N GLY A 27 1.88 -1.06 8.50
CA GLY A 27 2.71 -2.06 7.84
C GLY A 27 2.20 -2.52 6.47
N GLU A 28 1.02 -2.07 6.02
CA GLU A 28 0.56 -2.37 4.66
C GLU A 28 1.32 -1.55 3.62
N ILE A 29 1.82 -2.24 2.60
CA ILE A 29 2.44 -1.62 1.45
C ILE A 29 1.37 -0.93 0.60
N VAL A 30 1.69 0.27 0.13
CA VAL A 30 0.82 1.02 -0.75
C VAL A 30 0.73 0.31 -2.11
N THR A 31 -0.44 -0.22 -2.37
CA THR A 31 -0.80 -0.89 -3.63
C THR A 31 -2.03 -0.22 -4.22
N LEU A 32 -2.29 -0.43 -5.51
CA LEU A 32 -3.51 0.09 -6.15
C LEU A 32 -4.79 -0.42 -5.46
N HIS A 33 -4.74 -1.61 -4.88
CA HIS A 33 -5.84 -2.17 -4.09
C HIS A 33 -6.05 -1.40 -2.79
N LEU A 34 -4.99 -1.14 -2.02
CA LEU A 34 -5.06 -0.34 -0.80
C LEU A 34 -5.60 1.07 -1.10
N ILE A 35 -5.08 1.72 -2.14
CA ILE A 35 -5.53 3.06 -2.56
C ILE A 35 -7.01 3.06 -2.90
N SER A 36 -7.50 2.02 -3.57
CA SER A 36 -8.93 1.88 -3.89
C SER A 36 -9.78 1.75 -2.63
N GLN A 37 -9.34 0.98 -1.63
CA GLN A 37 -10.00 0.90 -0.33
C GLN A 37 -10.04 2.28 0.36
N LEU A 38 -8.92 3.01 0.38
CA LEU A 38 -8.84 4.34 0.99
C LEU A 38 -9.74 5.37 0.28
N LYS A 39 -9.87 5.29 -1.04
CA LYS A 39 -10.81 6.15 -1.81
C LYS A 39 -12.27 5.84 -1.48
N ILE A 40 -12.62 4.56 -1.28
CA ILE A 40 -13.96 4.19 -0.84
C ILE A 40 -14.21 4.70 0.57
N LEU A 41 -13.22 4.54 1.46
CA LEU A 41 -13.29 5.02 2.84
C LEU A 41 -13.44 6.55 2.89
N ASP A 42 -12.66 7.30 2.11
CA ASP A 42 -12.72 8.76 2.02
C ASP A 42 -14.08 9.29 1.54
N LYS A 43 -14.78 8.51 0.70
CA LYS A 43 -16.15 8.84 0.26
C LYS A 43 -17.23 8.41 1.24
N ALA A 44 -17.04 7.26 1.89
CA ALA A 44 -18.01 6.67 2.82
C ALA A 44 -18.01 7.40 4.18
N VAL A 45 -16.83 7.82 4.64
CA VAL A 45 -16.66 8.60 5.85
C VAL A 45 -17.13 10.03 5.57
N LYS A 46 -18.42 10.29 5.82
CA LYS A 46 -18.95 11.63 6.07
C LYS A 46 -18.93 11.84 7.57
N ASN A 47 -17.75 12.05 8.13
CA ASN A 47 -17.64 12.08 9.57
C ASN A 47 -18.21 13.40 10.10
N GLU A 48 -19.22 13.32 10.96
CA GLU A 48 -19.65 14.47 11.78
C GLU A 48 -18.57 14.85 12.82
N GLN A 49 -17.61 13.94 13.09
CA GLN A 49 -16.56 14.11 14.10
C GLN A 49 -15.16 14.43 13.53
N GLY A 50 -15.01 14.61 12.21
CA GLY A 50 -13.73 15.00 11.56
C GLY A 50 -12.98 13.89 10.81
N TYR A 51 -11.75 14.14 10.40
CA TYR A 51 -11.03 13.28 9.44
C TYR A 51 -10.08 12.30 10.12
N TYR A 52 -9.88 11.13 9.52
CA TYR A 52 -8.89 10.14 9.96
C TYR A 52 -7.54 10.43 9.32
N LYS A 53 -6.53 10.71 10.12
CA LYS A 53 -5.17 10.94 9.62
C LYS A 53 -4.50 9.61 9.30
N PHE A 54 -3.94 9.51 8.10
CA PHE A 54 -3.13 8.40 7.64
C PHE A 54 -1.73 8.90 7.33
N TYR A 55 -0.72 8.21 7.84
CA TYR A 55 0.69 8.50 7.68
C TYR A 55 1.37 7.40 6.88
N PHE A 56 2.21 7.80 5.93
CA PHE A 56 2.96 6.88 5.08
C PHE A 56 4.43 7.22 5.10
N ASP A 57 5.27 6.20 5.14
CA ASP A 57 6.71 6.32 5.01
C ASP A 57 7.13 5.87 3.61
N GLU A 58 7.95 6.68 2.93
CA GLU A 58 8.67 6.25 1.74
C GLU A 58 9.97 5.58 2.17
N ILE A 59 10.09 4.31 1.84
CA ILE A 59 11.27 3.51 2.12
C ILE A 59 12.04 3.34 0.82
N VAL A 60 13.31 3.74 0.84
CA VAL A 60 14.26 3.52 -0.24
C VAL A 60 15.46 2.78 0.32
N ASN A 61 15.77 1.60 -0.25
CA ASN A 61 16.87 0.74 0.20
C ASN A 61 16.83 0.38 1.69
N GLY A 62 15.63 0.31 2.27
CA GLY A 62 15.42 0.00 3.69
C GLY A 62 15.49 1.21 4.63
N GLU A 63 15.73 2.41 4.12
CA GLU A 63 15.76 3.65 4.90
C GLU A 63 14.50 4.48 4.63
N ILE A 64 13.95 5.11 5.66
CA ILE A 64 12.84 6.05 5.53
C ILE A 64 13.40 7.38 5.05
N ILE A 65 12.97 7.81 3.85
CA ILE A 65 13.46 9.06 3.25
C ILE A 65 12.43 10.19 3.31
N ASN A 66 11.14 9.88 3.38
CA ASN A 66 10.05 10.85 3.41
C ASN A 66 8.86 10.33 4.22
N HIS A 67 8.07 11.28 4.73
CA HIS A 67 6.80 11.03 5.41
C HIS A 67 5.67 11.80 4.72
N TYR A 68 4.53 11.14 4.49
CA TYR A 68 3.35 11.73 3.88
C TYR A 68 2.13 11.60 4.78
N ARG A 69 1.23 12.57 4.70
CA ARG A 69 -0.06 12.55 5.41
C ARG A 69 -1.22 12.73 4.44
N ILE A 70 -2.29 11.97 4.65
CA ILE A 70 -3.59 12.19 4.03
C ILE A 70 -4.67 12.18 5.12
N ASP A 71 -5.65 13.08 5.00
CA ASP A 71 -6.76 13.19 5.93
C ASP A 71 -8.01 12.57 5.28
N ILE A 72 -8.32 11.33 5.62
CA ILE A 72 -9.42 10.55 5.03
C ILE A 72 -10.75 11.03 5.59
N GLY A 73 -11.67 11.38 4.69
CA GLY A 73 -12.98 11.96 4.99
C GLY A 73 -13.07 13.46 4.68
N ASP A 74 -11.96 14.12 4.31
CA ASP A 74 -11.96 15.54 3.87
C ASP A 74 -12.47 15.71 2.43
N GLY A 75 -12.76 14.58 1.78
CA GLY A 75 -13.44 14.51 0.50
C GLY A 75 -12.49 14.32 -0.67
N PHE A 76 -12.96 13.51 -1.61
CA PHE A 76 -12.16 13.01 -2.73
C PHE A 76 -11.42 14.09 -3.52
N TYR A 77 -12.01 15.26 -3.73
CA TYR A 77 -11.40 16.32 -4.55
C TYR A 77 -10.18 16.96 -3.89
N LYS A 78 -10.18 17.12 -2.55
CA LYS A 78 -9.02 17.65 -1.83
C LYS A 78 -7.89 16.64 -1.79
N ASN A 79 -8.25 15.37 -1.58
CA ASN A 79 -7.31 14.25 -1.50
C ASN A 79 -6.85 13.71 -2.86
N LYS A 80 -7.44 14.18 -3.98
CA LYS A 80 -7.18 13.67 -5.33
C LYS A 80 -5.70 13.63 -5.68
N LYS A 81 -4.99 14.74 -5.48
CA LYS A 81 -3.55 14.85 -5.80
C LYS A 81 -2.71 13.85 -5.00
N MET A 82 -3.03 13.67 -3.72
CA MET A 82 -2.34 12.70 -2.87
C MET A 82 -2.64 11.27 -3.34
N PHE A 83 -3.89 10.97 -3.68
CA PHE A 83 -4.24 9.65 -4.24
C PHE A 83 -3.59 9.36 -5.59
N GLU A 84 -3.38 10.37 -6.44
CA GLU A 84 -2.63 10.26 -7.68
C GLU A 84 -1.16 9.97 -7.41
N PHE A 85 -0.54 10.72 -6.51
CA PHE A 85 0.85 10.48 -6.06
C PHE A 85 1.05 9.08 -5.49
N LEU A 86 0.17 8.63 -4.59
CA LEU A 86 0.23 7.27 -4.04
C LEU A 86 0.09 6.22 -5.13
N ALA A 87 -0.73 6.47 -6.17
CA ALA A 87 -0.94 5.53 -7.27
C ALA A 87 0.27 5.44 -8.20
N GLU A 88 0.98 6.55 -8.44
CA GLU A 88 2.24 6.56 -9.20
C GLU A 88 3.34 5.76 -8.49
N LYS A 89 3.34 5.78 -7.16
CA LYS A 89 4.30 5.07 -6.30
C LYS A 89 3.82 3.68 -5.83
N ALA A 90 2.63 3.25 -6.26
CA ALA A 90 2.04 2.02 -5.79
C ALA A 90 2.80 0.79 -6.31
N VAL A 91 3.01 -0.18 -5.44
CA VAL A 91 3.59 -1.47 -5.84
C VAL A 91 2.52 -2.33 -6.50
N ASP A 92 2.85 -2.93 -7.64
CA ASP A 92 1.99 -3.93 -8.27
C ASP A 92 2.05 -5.24 -7.48
N LEU A 93 0.89 -5.71 -7.01
CA LEU A 93 0.74 -6.99 -6.33
C LEU A 93 1.31 -8.14 -7.18
N LYS A 94 1.19 -8.08 -8.51
CA LYS A 94 1.78 -9.09 -9.38
C LYS A 94 3.30 -9.14 -9.26
N GLN A 95 3.97 -8.01 -9.04
CA GLN A 95 5.43 -7.98 -8.85
C GLN A 95 5.84 -8.53 -7.49
N LEU A 96 5.06 -8.25 -6.44
CA LEU A 96 5.24 -8.79 -5.08
C LEU A 96 5.12 -10.32 -5.03
N TYR A 97 4.23 -10.91 -5.83
CA TYR A 97 3.92 -12.34 -5.82
C TYR A 97 4.45 -13.12 -7.06
N SER A 98 5.10 -12.46 -8.03
CA SER A 98 5.74 -13.14 -9.19
C SER A 98 7.10 -13.74 -8.83
N SER A 99 7.18 -14.54 -7.77
CA SER A 99 8.13 -15.66 -7.78
C SER A 99 7.50 -16.74 -8.65
N LYS A 100 7.87 -16.80 -9.94
CA LYS A 100 7.52 -17.90 -10.85
C LYS A 100 7.79 -19.23 -10.13
N PRO A 101 6.93 -20.26 -10.23
CA PRO A 101 7.30 -21.60 -9.79
C PRO A 101 8.58 -21.97 -10.53
N ASN A 102 9.60 -22.33 -9.76
CA ASN A 102 10.91 -22.70 -10.24
C ASN A 102 10.79 -24.08 -10.93
N GLU A 103 10.37 -24.10 -12.20
CA GLU A 103 10.36 -25.31 -13.02
C GLU A 103 11.77 -25.54 -13.58
N SER A 104 12.68 -25.85 -12.67
CA SER A 104 14.04 -26.28 -12.96
C SER A 104 14.21 -27.73 -12.52
N ILE A 105 13.52 -28.67 -13.18
CA ILE A 105 13.99 -30.05 -13.26
C ILE A 105 14.30 -30.33 -14.72
N LYS A 106 15.55 -30.06 -15.10
CA LYS A 106 16.12 -30.60 -16.33
C LYS A 106 16.62 -32.02 -16.03
N LYS A 107 16.04 -32.96 -16.77
CA LYS A 107 16.62 -34.23 -17.27
C LYS A 107 17.02 -35.28 -16.24
N GLU A 108 16.31 -36.41 -16.28
CA GLU A 108 16.98 -37.70 -16.45
C GLU A 108 16.30 -38.46 -17.59
N THR A 109 17.09 -38.66 -18.64
CA THR A 109 16.85 -39.59 -19.74
C THR A 109 17.11 -40.98 -19.17
N PHE A 110 16.13 -41.89 -19.25
CA PHE A 110 16.40 -43.32 -19.17
C PHE A 110 16.09 -43.96 -20.52
N CYS A 111 17.11 -44.63 -21.05
CA CYS A 111 17.06 -45.53 -22.19
C CYS A 111 16.20 -46.76 -21.89
#